data_AF-A0A8C6RH44-F1
#
_entry.id   AF-A0A8C6RH44-F1
#
_cell.length_a   1.000
_cell.length_b   1.000
_cell.length_c   1.000
_cell.angle_alpha   90.00
_cell.angle_beta   90.00
_cell.angle_gamma   90.00
#
_symmetry.space_group_name_H-M   'P 1'
#
loop_
_entity.id
_entity.type
_entity.pdbx_description
1 polymer ?
#
loop_
_entity_poly.entity_id
_entity_poly.type
_entity_poly.pdbx_seq_one_letter_code
_entity_poly.pdbx_strand_id
1 'polypeptide(L)'
;FIENAVMVSENKSLYSLRDIVEFRCQPGFIMKGPSSVQCQALSKWEPELPSCVKEVRCNLPQFMNGIWKELEMREEYHYGDNVTLECEDGYTLDGSPHSWCQMDGNWNPPLAKCISRSQTALVIGILFGIVFFILFGTVSYWMIQKYKKGSTSPAWNSQETSQ
;
A
#
# COMPACT_ATOMS: atom_id res chain seq x y z
N PHE A 1 3.71 -32.81 -18.52
CA PHE A 1 2.82 -32.68 -17.36
C PHE A 1 2.63 -31.20 -17.11
N ILE A 2 1.38 -30.72 -17.08
CA ILE A 2 1.05 -29.32 -16.80
C ILE A 2 0.55 -29.29 -15.36
N GLU A 3 1.23 -28.56 -14.49
CA GLU A 3 0.87 -28.46 -13.09
C GLU A 3 -0.51 -27.81 -12.93
N ASN A 4 -1.33 -28.33 -12.01
CA ASN A 4 -2.69 -27.85 -11.72
C ASN A 4 -3.65 -27.90 -12.93
N ALA A 5 -3.34 -28.73 -13.94
CA ALA A 5 -4.20 -28.99 -15.09
C ALA A 5 -4.69 -30.45 -15.12
N VAL A 6 -5.84 -30.65 -15.76
CA VAL A 6 -6.41 -31.95 -16.11
C VAL A 6 -6.56 -32.04 -17.62
N MET A 7 -6.19 -33.19 -18.18
CA MET A 7 -6.43 -33.48 -19.60
C MET A 7 -7.90 -33.82 -19.78
N VAL A 8 -8.56 -33.14 -20.72
CA VAL A 8 -9.97 -33.35 -21.06
C VAL A 8 -10.11 -34.46 -22.10
N SER A 9 -9.16 -34.55 -23.03
CA SER A 9 -9.07 -35.61 -24.02
C SER A 9 -8.73 -36.97 -23.36
N GLU A 10 -8.92 -38.06 -24.12
CA GLU A 10 -8.52 -39.40 -23.68
C GLU A 10 -7.04 -39.44 -23.29
N ASN A 11 -6.76 -39.93 -22.10
CA ASN A 11 -5.40 -40.13 -21.63
C ASN A 11 -4.77 -41.33 -22.34
N LYS A 12 -3.88 -41.07 -23.31
CA LYS A 12 -3.12 -42.08 -24.06
C LYS A 12 -1.65 -42.07 -23.65
N SER A 13 -1.02 -43.24 -23.70
CA SER A 13 0.43 -43.38 -23.50
C SER A 13 1.26 -42.85 -24.69
N LEU A 14 0.64 -42.69 -25.86
CA LEU A 14 1.26 -42.16 -27.08
C LEU A 14 0.23 -41.36 -27.90
N TYR A 15 0.67 -40.23 -28.45
CA TYR A 15 -0.12 -39.40 -29.37
C TYR A 15 0.52 -39.42 -30.77
N SER A 16 -0.32 -39.57 -31.79
CA SER A 16 0.07 -39.58 -33.20
C SER A 16 0.20 -38.16 -33.76
N LEU A 17 0.91 -38.04 -34.88
CA LEU A 17 1.00 -36.78 -35.60
C LEU A 17 -0.40 -36.25 -35.94
N ARG A 18 -0.64 -34.97 -35.64
CA ARG A 18 -1.92 -34.24 -35.74
C ARG A 18 -2.96 -34.54 -34.66
N ASP A 19 -2.68 -35.42 -33.70
CA ASP A 19 -3.57 -35.59 -32.54
C ASP A 19 -3.70 -34.28 -31.77
N ILE A 20 -4.92 -33.95 -31.38
CA ILE A 20 -5.23 -32.75 -30.59
C ILE A 20 -5.53 -33.18 -29.16
N VAL A 21 -4.89 -32.51 -28.21
CA VAL A 21 -5.09 -32.72 -26.78
C VAL A 21 -5.58 -31.43 -26.15
N GLU A 22 -6.68 -31.54 -25.41
CA GLU A 22 -7.29 -30.44 -24.70
C GLU A 22 -7.03 -30.55 -23.19
N PHE A 23 -6.78 -29.40 -22.57
CA PHE A 23 -6.52 -29.26 -21.16
C PHE A 23 -7.54 -28.32 -20.51
N ARG A 24 -7.72 -28.50 -19.22
CA ARG A 24 -8.55 -27.68 -18.33
C ARG A 24 -7.77 -27.44 -17.05
N CYS A 25 -7.83 -26.25 -16.48
CA CYS A 25 -7.26 -26.02 -15.16
C CYS A 25 -8.14 -26.61 -14.06
N GLN A 26 -7.51 -27.04 -12.97
CA GLN A 26 -8.21 -27.45 -11.76
C GLN A 26 -8.97 -26.26 -11.15
N PRO A 27 -10.03 -26.49 -10.35
CA PRO A 27 -10.75 -25.41 -9.68
C PRO A 27 -9.82 -24.50 -8.87
N GLY A 28 -10.00 -23.19 -8.99
CA GLY A 28 -9.13 -22.18 -8.36
C GLY A 28 -7.88 -21.83 -9.17
N PHE A 29 -7.78 -22.28 -10.43
CA PHE A 29 -6.72 -21.91 -11.37
C PHE A 29 -7.32 -21.45 -12.70
N ILE A 30 -6.68 -20.46 -13.31
CA ILE A 30 -7.04 -19.91 -14.63
C ILE A 30 -6.00 -20.35 -15.66
N MET A 31 -6.47 -20.66 -16.86
CA MET A 31 -5.62 -21.07 -17.98
C MET A 31 -4.97 -19.85 -18.65
N LYS A 32 -3.65 -19.87 -18.75
CA LYS A 32 -2.86 -18.93 -19.55
C LYS A 32 -2.23 -19.67 -20.74
N GLY A 33 -2.65 -19.28 -21.94
CA GLY A 33 -2.24 -19.91 -23.19
C GLY A 33 -3.40 -20.66 -23.89
N PRO A 34 -3.08 -21.53 -24.86
CA PRO A 34 -4.08 -22.27 -25.64
C PRO A 34 -4.70 -23.42 -24.83
N SER A 35 -6.01 -23.62 -24.92
CA SER A 35 -6.68 -24.75 -24.25
C SER A 35 -6.47 -26.09 -24.95
N SER A 36 -6.08 -26.07 -26.21
CA SER A 36 -5.78 -27.25 -27.01
C SER A 36 -4.46 -27.09 -27.74
N VAL A 37 -3.74 -28.19 -27.86
CA VAL A 37 -2.44 -28.28 -28.55
C VAL A 37 -2.46 -29.45 -29.50
N GLN A 38 -1.71 -29.35 -30.59
CA GLN A 38 -1.59 -30.41 -31.58
C GLN A 38 -0.20 -31.05 -31.53
N CYS A 39 -0.15 -32.37 -31.60
CA CYS A 39 1.08 -33.13 -31.75
C CYS A 39 1.65 -32.89 -33.16
N GLN A 40 2.79 -32.24 -33.23
CA GLN A 40 3.54 -31.95 -34.45
C GLN A 40 4.68 -32.95 -34.65
N ALA A 41 5.34 -32.84 -35.81
CA ALA A 41 6.54 -33.61 -36.10
C ALA A 41 7.60 -33.40 -35.01
N LEU A 42 8.49 -34.38 -34.84
CA LEU A 42 9.54 -34.36 -33.81
C LEU A 42 8.99 -34.36 -32.36
N SER A 43 7.78 -34.87 -32.15
CA SER A 43 7.14 -35.01 -30.83
C SER A 43 6.98 -33.65 -30.10
N LYS A 44 6.70 -32.59 -30.85
CA LYS A 44 6.45 -31.26 -30.30
C LYS A 44 4.95 -31.00 -30.18
N TRP A 45 4.57 -30.20 -29.19
CA TRP A 45 3.22 -29.67 -29.06
C TRP A 45 3.18 -28.26 -29.60
N GLU A 46 2.27 -27.98 -30.52
CA GLU A 46 2.08 -26.64 -31.06
C GLU A 46 0.60 -26.25 -31.09
N PRO A 47 0.24 -25.04 -30.63
CA PRO A 47 1.09 -24.08 -29.90
C PRO A 47 1.65 -24.65 -28.57
N GLU A 48 2.56 -23.91 -27.91
CA GLU A 48 3.17 -24.35 -26.64
C GLU A 48 2.11 -24.70 -25.58
N LEU A 49 2.43 -25.65 -24.69
CA LEU A 49 1.52 -26.11 -23.65
C LEU A 49 1.04 -24.95 -22.76
N PRO A 50 -0.25 -24.93 -22.36
CA PRO A 50 -0.74 -23.90 -21.45
C PRO A 50 -0.12 -24.01 -20.06
N SER A 51 -0.30 -22.96 -19.27
CA SER A 51 -0.01 -22.95 -17.83
C SER A 51 -1.29 -22.66 -17.05
N CYS A 52 -1.43 -23.29 -15.88
CA CYS A 52 -2.50 -22.99 -14.95
C CYS A 52 -1.95 -22.14 -13.81
N VAL A 53 -2.41 -20.89 -13.74
CA VAL A 53 -2.02 -19.95 -12.68
C VAL A 53 -3.12 -19.90 -11.64
N LYS A 54 -2.74 -19.79 -10.36
CA LYS A 54 -3.72 -19.67 -9.28
C LYS A 54 -4.63 -18.47 -9.56
N GLU A 55 -5.93 -18.68 -9.43
CA GLU A 55 -6.90 -17.60 -9.48
C GLU A 55 -6.69 -16.74 -8.24
N VAL A 56 -6.14 -15.55 -8.45
CA VAL A 56 -5.90 -14.56 -7.41
C VAL A 56 -6.69 -13.32 -7.78
N ARG A 57 -7.37 -12.75 -6.78
CA ARG A 57 -8.16 -11.53 -6.94
C ARG A 57 -7.67 -10.51 -5.94
N CYS A 58 -7.14 -9.39 -6.44
CA CYS A 58 -6.79 -8.24 -5.61
C CYS A 58 -7.92 -7.21 -5.70
N ASN A 59 -8.53 -6.90 -4.56
CA ASN A 59 -9.63 -5.95 -4.51
C ASN A 59 -9.10 -4.55 -4.22
N LEU A 60 -9.67 -3.55 -4.89
CA LEU A 60 -9.51 -2.16 -4.47
C LEU A 60 -10.47 -1.88 -3.30
N PRO A 61 -10.10 -1.01 -2.34
CA PRO A 61 -11.03 -0.52 -1.34
C PRO A 61 -12.22 0.17 -2.02
N GLN A 62 -13.45 -0.08 -1.53
CA GLN A 62 -14.67 0.51 -2.09
C GLN A 62 -14.61 2.06 -2.13
N PHE A 63 -13.98 2.64 -1.12
CA PHE A 63 -13.81 4.09 -0.98
C PHE A 63 -12.33 4.42 -0.82
N MET A 64 -11.81 5.16 -1.79
CA MET A 64 -10.52 5.84 -1.67
C MET A 64 -10.76 7.32 -1.91
N ASN A 65 -10.62 8.12 -0.85
CA ASN A 65 -10.88 9.56 -0.89
C ASN A 65 -9.81 10.25 -1.72
N GLY A 66 -10.22 11.21 -2.55
CA GLY A 66 -9.31 12.06 -3.32
C GLY A 66 -8.50 11.31 -4.37
N ILE A 67 -8.86 10.07 -4.74
CA ILE A 67 -8.27 9.35 -5.88
C ILE A 67 -9.12 9.61 -7.12
N TRP A 68 -8.45 9.95 -8.22
CA TRP A 68 -9.08 10.15 -9.52
C TRP A 68 -9.56 8.79 -10.06
N LYS A 69 -10.82 8.46 -9.80
CA LYS A 69 -11.42 7.13 -10.06
C LYS A 69 -11.77 6.87 -11.52
N GLU A 70 -11.84 7.90 -12.36
CA GLU A 70 -12.78 7.90 -13.48
C GLU A 70 -12.30 7.20 -14.76
N LEU A 71 -11.01 6.83 -14.90
CA LEU A 71 -10.52 6.35 -16.20
C LEU A 71 -9.83 4.97 -16.26
N GLU A 72 -9.36 4.37 -15.16
CA GLU A 72 -8.54 3.14 -15.26
C GLU A 72 -8.85 2.03 -14.25
N MET A 73 -9.85 2.20 -13.39
CA MET A 73 -10.16 1.22 -12.36
C MET A 73 -11.09 0.10 -12.88
N ARG A 74 -10.64 -1.14 -12.76
CA ARG A 74 -11.44 -2.35 -13.04
C ARG A 74 -12.13 -2.84 -11.77
N GLU A 75 -13.24 -3.55 -11.93
CA GLU A 75 -13.93 -4.20 -10.82
C GLU A 75 -13.12 -5.38 -10.24
N GLU A 76 -12.31 -6.04 -11.06
CA GLU A 76 -11.46 -7.17 -10.66
C GLU A 76 -10.04 -7.04 -11.20
N TYR A 77 -9.05 -7.43 -10.38
CA TYR A 77 -7.63 -7.50 -10.74
C TYR A 77 -7.06 -8.88 -10.42
N HIS A 78 -6.27 -9.40 -11.35
CA HIS A 78 -5.62 -10.70 -11.25
C HIS A 78 -4.13 -10.59 -10.96
N TYR A 79 -3.52 -11.71 -10.57
CA TYR A 79 -2.08 -11.78 -10.35
C TYR A 79 -1.28 -11.19 -11.53
N GLY A 80 -0.40 -10.24 -11.22
CA GLY A 80 0.44 -9.53 -12.18
C GLY A 80 -0.18 -8.25 -12.74
N ASP A 81 -1.48 -8.01 -12.54
CA ASP A 81 -2.09 -6.73 -12.90
C ASP A 81 -1.49 -5.59 -12.07
N ASN A 82 -1.42 -4.40 -12.67
CA ASN A 82 -0.98 -3.18 -12.02
C ASN A 82 -2.10 -2.15 -11.93
N VAL A 83 -1.96 -1.24 -10.98
CA VAL A 83 -2.75 -0.02 -10.87
C VAL A 83 -1.84 1.17 -10.70
N THR A 84 -2.26 2.28 -11.30
CA THR A 84 -1.65 3.60 -11.10
C THR A 84 -2.65 4.46 -10.34
N LEU A 85 -2.20 5.04 -9.22
CA LEU A 85 -3.03 5.85 -8.34
C LEU A 85 -2.63 7.33 -8.50
N GLU A 86 -3.61 8.14 -8.86
CA GLU A 86 -3.46 9.59 -8.98
C GLU A 86 -4.48 10.30 -8.08
N CYS A 87 -4.06 11.38 -7.44
CA CYS A 87 -4.91 12.15 -6.54
C CYS A 87 -5.58 13.32 -7.26
N GLU A 88 -6.81 13.63 -6.85
CA GLU A 88 -7.51 14.87 -7.19
C GLU A 88 -6.76 16.11 -6.71
N ASP A 89 -7.04 17.24 -7.36
CA ASP A 89 -6.51 18.53 -6.97
C ASP A 89 -6.80 18.86 -5.49
N GLY A 90 -5.79 19.37 -4.80
CA GLY A 90 -5.87 19.67 -3.36
C GLY A 90 -5.47 18.50 -2.45
N TYR A 91 -5.24 17.31 -3.03
CA TYR A 91 -4.63 16.17 -2.34
C TYR A 91 -3.18 15.95 -2.78
N THR A 92 -2.47 15.15 -2.00
CA THR A 92 -1.12 14.65 -2.30
C THR A 92 -1.10 13.15 -2.05
N LEU A 93 -0.40 12.40 -2.91
CA LEU A 93 -0.27 10.95 -2.77
C LEU A 93 0.72 10.61 -1.65
N ASP A 94 0.28 9.79 -0.70
CA ASP A 94 1.07 9.20 0.38
C ASP A 94 1.29 7.71 0.10
N GLY A 95 2.51 7.37 -0.32
CA GLY A 95 2.89 6.01 -0.74
C GLY A 95 3.36 5.93 -2.19
N SER A 96 3.37 4.71 -2.75
CA SER A 96 3.76 4.46 -4.14
C SER A 96 2.62 4.75 -5.12
N PRO A 97 2.87 5.47 -6.23
CA PRO A 97 1.87 5.66 -7.28
C PRO A 97 1.50 4.38 -8.03
N HIS A 98 2.32 3.33 -7.93
CA HIS A 98 2.07 2.05 -8.61
C HIS A 98 1.99 0.91 -7.61
N SER A 99 1.09 -0.04 -7.86
CA SER A 99 0.99 -1.28 -7.10
C SER A 99 0.66 -2.46 -8.02
N TRP A 100 1.15 -3.65 -7.65
CA TRP A 100 0.95 -4.89 -8.39
C TRP A 100 0.22 -5.93 -7.54
N CYS A 101 -0.74 -6.62 -8.16
CA CYS A 101 -1.44 -7.74 -7.53
C CYS A 101 -0.51 -8.95 -7.41
N GLN A 102 -0.20 -9.33 -6.18
CA GLN A 102 0.70 -10.44 -5.85
C GLN A 102 -0.04 -11.77 -5.78
N MET A 103 0.72 -12.87 -5.76
CA MET A 103 0.18 -14.24 -5.77
C MET A 103 -0.62 -14.61 -4.50
N ASP A 104 -0.46 -13.84 -3.44
CA ASP A 104 -1.17 -13.99 -2.16
C ASP A 104 -2.49 -13.20 -2.12
N GLY A 105 -2.83 -12.47 -3.19
CA GLY A 105 -4.02 -11.62 -3.26
C GLY A 105 -3.82 -10.22 -2.68
N ASN A 106 -2.60 -9.87 -2.27
CA ASN A 106 -2.30 -8.56 -1.73
C ASN A 106 -1.67 -7.63 -2.79
N TRP A 107 -1.88 -6.34 -2.58
CA TRP A 107 -1.23 -5.28 -3.33
C TRP A 107 0.18 -5.03 -2.77
N ASN A 108 1.19 -5.06 -3.64
CA ASN A 108 2.56 -4.74 -3.26
C ASN A 108 3.24 -3.82 -4.30
N PRO A 109 3.75 -2.64 -3.91
CA PRO A 109 3.63 -2.04 -2.57
C PRO A 109 2.16 -1.78 -2.18
N PRO A 110 1.83 -1.63 -0.89
CA PRO A 110 0.46 -1.36 -0.46
C PRO A 110 -0.14 -0.15 -1.19
N LEU A 111 -1.44 -0.18 -1.45
CA LEU A 111 -2.15 0.92 -2.13
C LEU A 111 -1.92 2.24 -1.39
N ALA A 112 -1.51 3.27 -2.15
CA ALA A 112 -1.30 4.61 -1.64
C ALA A 112 -2.63 5.29 -1.27
N LYS A 113 -2.53 6.32 -0.43
CA LYS A 113 -3.68 7.12 0.02
C LYS A 113 -3.50 8.57 -0.41
N CYS A 114 -4.60 9.26 -0.70
CA CYS A 114 -4.56 10.70 -0.93
C CYS A 114 -4.83 11.45 0.38
N ILE A 115 -3.89 12.31 0.76
CA ILE A 115 -3.98 13.16 1.96
C ILE A 115 -4.23 14.60 1.55
N SER A 116 -5.11 15.31 2.27
CA SER A 116 -5.43 16.69 1.92
C SER A 116 -4.28 17.63 2.33
N ARG A 117 -3.96 18.60 1.47
CA ARG A 117 -2.90 19.60 1.76
C ARG A 117 -3.22 20.48 2.96
N SER A 118 -4.50 20.61 3.34
CA SER A 118 -4.92 21.41 4.51
C SER A 118 -4.65 20.71 5.84
N GLN A 119 -4.78 19.39 5.93
CA GLN A 119 -4.52 18.66 7.18
C GLN A 119 -3.07 18.81 7.63
N THR A 120 -2.12 18.74 6.70
CA THR A 120 -0.70 18.90 7.02
C THR A 120 -0.40 20.30 7.53
N ALA A 121 -0.98 21.34 6.94
CA ALA A 121 -0.80 22.72 7.39
C ALA A 121 -1.38 22.96 8.80
N LEU A 122 -2.54 22.38 9.13
CA LEU A 122 -3.15 22.48 10.46
C LEU A 122 -2.28 21.82 11.53
N VAL A 123 -1.78 20.61 11.27
CA VAL A 123 -0.92 19.89 12.22
C VAL A 123 0.37 20.66 12.48
N ILE A 124 1.00 21.17 11.42
CA ILE A 124 2.22 21.98 11.53
C ILE A 124 1.96 23.26 12.34
N GLY A 125 0.86 23.96 12.07
CA GLY A 125 0.46 25.16 12.82
C GLY A 125 0.25 24.90 14.30
N ILE A 126 -0.42 23.78 14.65
CA ILE A 126 -0.64 23.37 16.05
C ILE A 126 0.69 23.06 16.74
N LEU A 127 1.61 22.34 16.09
CA LEU A 127 2.92 22.01 16.66
C LEU A 127 3.74 23.26 16.94
N PHE A 128 3.81 24.19 15.99
CA PHE A 128 4.51 25.47 16.20
C PHE A 128 3.89 26.30 17.31
N GLY A 129 2.55 26.34 17.40
CA GLY A 129 1.84 27.02 18.49
C GLY A 129 2.19 26.44 19.86
N ILE A 130 2.13 25.12 20.01
CA ILE A 130 2.45 24.43 21.27
C ILE A 130 3.89 24.72 21.70
N VAL A 131 4.86 24.61 20.78
CA VAL A 131 6.27 24.91 21.08
C VAL A 131 6.44 26.36 21.52
N PHE A 132 5.78 27.31 20.85
CA PHE A 132 5.82 28.72 21.23
C PHE A 132 5.27 28.97 22.64
N PHE A 133 4.14 28.37 23.00
CA PHE A 133 3.57 28.49 24.36
C PHE A 133 4.47 27.88 25.43
N ILE A 134 5.11 26.74 25.16
CA ILE A 134 6.06 26.12 26.09
C ILE A 134 7.30 27.02 26.28
N LEU A 135 7.85 27.56 25.20
CA LEU A 135 8.99 28.48 25.28
C LEU A 135 8.62 29.75 26.04
N PHE A 136 7.45 30.33 25.76
CA PHE A 136 6.98 31.50 26.49
C PHE A 136 6.78 31.19 27.98
N GLY A 137 6.10 30.09 28.30
CA GLY A 137 5.88 29.64 29.68
C GLY A 137 7.17 29.40 30.45
N THR A 138 8.15 28.75 29.83
CA THR A 138 9.47 28.50 30.46
C THR A 138 10.26 29.80 30.67
N VAL A 139 10.25 30.73 29.72
CA VAL A 139 10.90 32.05 29.86
C VAL A 139 10.22 32.89 30.94
N SER A 140 8.89 32.98 30.93
CA SER A 140 8.12 33.69 31.96
C SER A 140 8.37 33.09 33.35
N TYR A 141 8.34 31.77 33.46
CA TYR A 141 8.65 31.08 34.72
C TYR A 141 10.06 31.39 35.20
N TRP A 142 11.06 31.35 34.31
CA TRP A 142 12.45 31.66 34.64
C TRP A 142 12.61 33.11 35.10
N MET A 143 11.90 34.07 34.48
CA MET A 143 11.87 35.47 34.88
C MET A 143 11.24 35.67 36.26
N ILE A 144 10.13 34.97 36.56
CA ILE A 144 9.48 35.01 37.88
C ILE A 144 10.42 34.44 38.95
N GLN A 145 11.09 33.33 38.67
CA GLN A 145 12.07 32.73 39.59
C GLN A 145 13.25 33.68 39.83
N LYS A 146 13.75 34.35 38.79
CA LYS A 146 14.82 35.35 38.89
C LYS A 146 14.39 36.56 39.73
N TYR A 147 13.17 37.05 39.52
CA TYR A 147 12.60 38.15 40.32
C TYR A 147 12.45 37.76 41.80
N LYS A 148 11.92 36.56 42.07
CA LYS A 148 11.78 36.04 43.44
C LYS A 148 13.12 35.88 44.14
N LYS A 149 14.16 35.42 43.42
CA LYS A 149 15.52 35.27 43.96
C LYS A 149 16.22 36.61 44.19
N GLY A 150 15.91 37.63 43.38
CA GLY A 150 16.40 39.01 43.57
C GLY A 150 15.70 39.79 44.68
N SER A 151 14.44 39.45 45.02
CA SER A 151 13.68 40.06 46.11
C SER A 151 14.04 39.50 47.51
N THR A 152 14.71 38.35 47.59
CA THR A 152 15.28 37.81 48.84
C THR A 152 16.77 38.14 48.93
N SER A 153 17.09 39.41 49.20
CA SER A 153 18.35 39.81 49.86
C SER A 153 17.97 40.46 51.20
N PRO A 154 18.66 40.17 52.32
CA PRO A 154 18.15 40.41 53.66
C PRO A 154 18.03 41.90 53.98
N ALA A 155 16.80 42.36 54.23
CA ALA A 155 16.55 43.67 54.82
C ALA A 155 16.91 43.65 56.31
N TRP A 156 17.72 44.62 56.70
CA TRP A 156 18.20 44.93 58.04
C TRP A 156 17.06 45.05 59.06
N ASN A 157 17.15 44.30 60.17
CA ASN A 157 16.46 44.65 61.40
C ASN A 157 17.41 45.48 62.28
N SER A 158 17.11 46.77 62.41
CA SER A 158 17.70 47.67 63.40
C SER A 158 16.81 47.73 64.65
N GLN A 159 17.47 47.78 65.82
CA GLN A 159 16.99 48.02 67.20
C GLN A 159 16.32 46.80 67.86
N GLU A 160 16.62 46.39 69.12
CA GLU A 160 17.02 47.02 70.39
C GLU A 160 17.58 45.89 71.30
N THR A 161 18.59 46.00 72.19
CA THR A 161 18.50 46.49 73.59
C THR A 161 19.85 46.26 74.32
N SER A 162 20.21 47.21 75.18
CA SER A 162 21.01 47.14 76.43
C SER A 162 21.67 45.80 76.82
N GLN A 163 22.98 45.78 77.08
CA GLN A 163 23.64 46.05 78.36
C GLN A 163 25.16 45.92 78.23
#